data_AF-A0A537UVH6-F1
#
_entry.id   AF-A0A537UVH6-F1
#
_cell.length_a   1.000
_cell.length_b   1.000
_cell.length_c   1.000
_cell.angle_alpha   90.00
_cell.angle_beta   90.00
_cell.angle_gamma   90.00
#
_symmetry.space_group_name_H-M   'P 1'
#
loop_
_entity.id
_entity.type
_entity.pdbx_description
1 polymer ?
#
loop_
_entity_poly.entity_id
_entity_poly.type
_entity_poly.pdbx_seq_one_letter_code
_entity_poly.pdbx_strand_id
1 'polypeptide(L)'
;MSARAGAASSLPSSLSAHSGENRRVGVVDGRRASSDRPFTAISSLDRVFDVLNLFSVAKPLWTVDEATAALKHSRSTVYRYIRTLVKAGLLASVGRSYGLGPRIVELDQQMRLTDPLLRVAQPQLAQLRRRLNAVVLLMRLFHDRIICIHEEWDERTGVPAAGRGRAVAFFRGATSKVILAHLPTRRLKSLYLNHARDIAKACLGDSWNAFAGNLRDVRRRGYHISEVGELMTGVFSIAVPIFSGDQKIIGSLTVLQCTTGKRSRSDELPLAVVRKAAGDLSKAYAAIESGRTPDTKLARQKLARQLAEPL
;
A
#
# COMPACT_ATOMS: atom_id res chain seq x y z
N MET A 1 -15.18 -75.56 17.17
CA MET A 1 -15.42 -74.53 16.13
C MET A 1 -15.58 -73.19 16.82
N SER A 2 -14.75 -72.22 16.43
CA SER A 2 -14.77 -70.78 16.71
C SER A 2 -14.97 -70.30 18.15
N ALA A 3 -13.85 -70.03 18.81
CA ALA A 3 -13.74 -69.08 19.92
C ALA A 3 -13.35 -67.69 19.36
N ARG A 4 -13.92 -66.61 19.89
CA ARG A 4 -13.15 -65.38 20.16
C ARG A 4 -13.84 -64.48 21.17
N ALA A 5 -13.15 -64.36 22.30
CA ALA A 5 -13.39 -63.45 23.40
C ALA A 5 -13.05 -62.01 23.00
N GLY A 6 -13.79 -61.07 23.59
CA GLY A 6 -13.44 -59.66 23.62
C GLY A 6 -12.24 -59.40 24.53
N ALA A 7 -11.34 -58.56 24.07
CA ALA A 7 -10.29 -57.95 24.87
C ALA A 7 -10.15 -56.48 24.48
N ALA A 8 -10.18 -55.63 25.50
CA ALA A 8 -9.88 -54.21 25.43
C ALA A 8 -8.42 -53.97 25.01
N SER A 9 -8.16 -52.82 24.37
CA SER A 9 -7.11 -51.87 24.81
C SER A 9 -6.79 -50.80 23.74
N SER A 10 -6.40 -49.64 24.27
CA SER A 10 -5.58 -48.59 23.66
C SER A 10 -6.19 -47.69 22.57
N LEU A 11 -6.54 -46.47 23.02
CA LEU A 11 -6.43 -45.23 22.24
C LEU A 11 -5.04 -45.10 21.61
N PRO A 12 -4.95 -44.34 20.52
CA PRO A 12 -3.93 -43.30 20.50
C PRO A 12 -4.53 -41.92 20.22
N SER A 13 -4.24 -41.04 21.17
CA SER A 13 -4.15 -39.60 21.05
C SER A 13 -3.25 -39.16 19.90
N SER A 14 -3.72 -38.28 19.03
CA SER A 14 -2.99 -37.06 18.61
C SER A 14 -3.83 -36.22 17.66
N LEU A 15 -4.50 -35.23 18.24
CA LEU A 15 -4.78 -33.95 17.58
C LEU A 15 -3.43 -33.32 17.23
N SER A 16 -3.00 -33.44 15.98
CA SER A 16 -1.90 -32.62 15.47
C SER A 16 -2.48 -31.30 14.94
N ALA A 17 -2.39 -30.29 15.80
CA ALA A 17 -2.57 -28.90 15.46
C ALA A 17 -1.73 -28.55 14.22
N HIS A 18 -2.37 -28.38 13.07
CA HIS A 18 -1.75 -27.72 11.94
C HIS A 18 -1.64 -26.23 12.28
N SER A 19 -0.48 -25.87 12.80
CA SER A 19 -0.02 -24.51 12.98
C SER A 19 -0.16 -23.77 11.66
N GLY A 20 -1.13 -22.87 11.61
CA GLY A 20 -1.35 -21.97 10.49
C GLY A 20 -0.14 -21.06 10.33
N GLU A 21 0.72 -21.41 9.37
CA GLU A 21 1.82 -20.56 8.94
C GLU A 21 1.21 -19.33 8.25
N ASN A 22 1.06 -18.26 9.03
CA ASN A 22 0.41 -17.00 8.66
C ASN A 22 1.30 -16.28 7.63
N ARG A 23 1.20 -16.68 6.35
CA ARG A 23 1.95 -16.08 5.24
C ARG A 23 1.51 -14.65 5.02
N ARG A 24 2.29 -13.74 5.57
CA ARG A 24 2.18 -12.29 5.38
C ARG A 24 2.12 -11.98 3.88
N VAL A 25 1.22 -11.06 3.50
CA VAL A 25 1.19 -10.35 2.21
C VAL A 25 2.62 -10.15 1.72
N GLY A 26 2.95 -10.36 0.45
CA GLY A 26 4.30 -10.14 -0.09
C GLY A 26 4.90 -8.83 0.42
N VAL A 27 5.78 -8.93 1.41
CA VAL A 27 6.45 -7.80 2.05
C VAL A 27 7.57 -7.42 1.10
N VAL A 28 7.46 -6.27 0.44
CA VAL A 28 8.65 -5.64 -0.14
C VAL A 28 9.17 -4.71 0.94
N ASP A 29 10.25 -5.13 1.61
CA ASP A 29 11.04 -4.24 2.46
C ASP A 29 11.42 -3.03 1.59
N GLY A 30 11.09 -1.83 2.06
CA GLY A 30 11.01 -0.59 1.26
C GLY A 30 12.35 -0.05 0.78
N ARG A 31 13.34 -0.91 0.52
CA ARG A 31 14.63 -0.54 -0.05
C ARG A 31 14.41 0.14 -1.39
N ARG A 32 14.92 1.35 -1.50
CA ARG A 32 15.13 2.02 -2.78
C ARG A 32 15.95 1.05 -3.66
N ALA A 33 15.48 0.79 -4.88
CA ALA A 33 16.44 0.71 -5.97
C ALA A 33 17.07 2.10 -6.06
N SER A 34 18.38 2.19 -5.85
CA SER A 34 19.12 3.44 -6.01
C SER A 34 18.98 3.89 -7.46
N SER A 35 18.01 4.75 -7.73
CA SER A 35 17.96 5.49 -8.98
C SER A 35 19.18 6.41 -8.99
N ASP A 36 20.12 6.14 -9.89
CA ASP A 36 21.25 7.01 -10.16
C ASP A 36 20.68 8.33 -10.70
N ARG A 37 20.46 9.29 -9.81
CA ARG A 37 20.00 10.63 -10.19
C ARG A 37 21.20 11.39 -10.75
N PRO A 38 21.02 12.23 -11.79
CA PRO A 38 22.08 13.16 -12.17
C PRO A 38 22.54 13.96 -10.95
N PHE A 39 23.85 14.11 -10.81
CA PHE A 39 24.55 14.59 -9.61
C PHE A 39 24.29 16.09 -9.36
N THR A 40 23.08 16.45 -8.97
CA THR A 40 22.83 17.70 -8.23
C THR A 40 23.38 17.49 -6.82
N ALA A 41 24.27 18.39 -6.37
CA ALA A 41 24.87 18.33 -5.05
C ALA A 41 23.79 18.11 -3.97
N ILE A 42 23.83 16.95 -3.31
CA ILE A 42 22.84 16.55 -2.29
C ILE A 42 22.86 17.60 -1.18
N SER A 43 21.73 18.28 -1.00
CA SER A 43 21.61 19.36 -0.03
C SER A 43 21.71 18.81 1.39
N SER A 44 22.05 19.67 2.35
CA SER A 44 22.02 19.30 3.78
C SER A 44 20.64 18.82 4.23
N LEU A 45 19.56 19.31 3.59
CA LEU A 45 18.18 18.89 3.85
C LEU A 45 17.91 17.46 3.38
N ASP A 46 18.38 17.08 2.19
CA ASP A 46 18.22 15.71 1.68
C ASP A 46 18.88 14.68 2.63
N ARG A 47 20.06 15.02 3.16
CA ARG A 47 20.79 14.17 4.12
C ARG A 47 20.07 13.99 5.45
N VAL A 48 19.31 15.01 5.90
CA VAL A 48 18.45 14.88 7.08
C VAL A 48 17.34 13.87 6.82
N PHE A 49 16.70 13.91 5.65
CA PHE A 49 15.66 12.95 5.28
C PHE A 49 16.21 11.53 5.07
N ASP A 50 17.47 11.36 4.70
CA ASP A 50 18.09 10.04 4.62
C ASP A 50 18.17 9.34 5.98
N VAL A 51 18.28 10.08 7.09
CA VAL A 51 18.16 9.51 8.44
C VAL A 51 16.79 8.86 8.65
N LEU A 52 15.70 9.52 8.23
CA LEU A 52 14.35 8.95 8.33
C LEU A 52 14.16 7.70 7.46
N ASN A 53 14.94 7.56 6.38
CA ASN A 53 14.88 6.38 5.51
C ASN A 53 15.62 5.15 6.07
N LEU A 54 16.35 5.28 7.19
CA LEU A 54 17.05 4.15 7.83
C LEU A 54 16.09 3.19 8.55
N PHE A 55 14.96 3.70 9.02
CA PHE A 55 14.05 2.96 9.89
C PHE A 55 13.21 1.96 9.10
N SER A 56 13.20 0.71 9.54
CA SER A 56 12.37 -0.35 8.96
C SER A 56 11.80 -1.25 10.05
N VAL A 57 10.86 -2.12 9.69
CA VAL A 57 10.33 -3.13 10.63
C VAL A 57 11.44 -4.08 11.11
N ALA A 58 12.40 -4.41 10.24
CA ALA A 58 13.52 -5.28 10.58
C ALA A 58 14.58 -4.58 11.43
N LYS A 59 14.73 -3.25 11.28
CA LYS A 59 15.64 -2.44 12.09
C LYS A 59 14.95 -1.14 12.54
N PRO A 60 14.15 -1.21 13.62
CA PRO A 60 13.33 -0.08 14.07
C PRO A 60 14.11 0.91 14.95
N LEU A 61 15.24 0.50 15.50
CA LEU A 61 16.08 1.31 16.39
C LEU A 61 17.48 1.45 15.81
N TRP A 62 18.02 2.67 15.91
CA TRP A 62 19.35 3.01 15.42
C TRP A 62 20.11 3.85 16.45
N THR A 63 21.33 3.44 16.77
CA THR A 63 22.29 4.32 17.45
C THR A 63 22.90 5.32 16.46
N VAL A 64 23.54 6.37 16.99
CA VAL A 64 24.28 7.35 16.15
C VAL A 64 25.38 6.67 15.34
N ASP A 65 26.05 5.67 15.92
CA ASP A 65 27.18 5.00 15.28
C ASP A 65 26.76 4.09 14.15
N GLU A 66 25.68 3.34 14.33
CA GLU A 66 25.11 2.55 13.24
C GLU A 66 24.60 3.44 12.11
N ALA A 67 23.94 4.56 12.43
CA ALA A 67 23.46 5.51 11.42
C ALA A 67 24.63 6.18 10.68
N THR A 68 25.72 6.47 11.38
CA THR A 68 26.97 7.00 10.81
C THR A 68 27.57 6.02 9.81
N ALA A 69 27.68 4.74 10.19
CA ALA A 69 28.17 3.68 9.32
C ALA A 69 27.29 3.49 8.08
N ALA A 70 25.96 3.55 8.24
CA ALA A 70 25.01 3.36 7.15
C ALA A 70 25.00 4.54 6.16
N LEU A 71 25.05 5.78 6.65
CA LEU A 71 24.93 6.99 5.82
C LEU A 71 26.27 7.49 5.27
N LYS A 72 27.41 6.97 5.74
CA LYS A 72 28.75 7.40 5.33
C LYS A 72 28.97 8.91 5.49
N HIS A 73 28.52 9.44 6.62
CA HIS A 73 28.70 10.84 7.02
C HIS A 73 29.51 10.91 8.32
N SER A 74 30.00 12.09 8.70
CA SER A 74 30.69 12.23 10.00
C SER A 74 29.71 12.02 11.15
N ARG A 75 30.20 11.46 12.27
CA ARG A 75 29.40 11.26 13.49
C ARG A 75 28.75 12.55 13.97
N SER A 76 29.49 13.67 13.94
CA SER A 76 28.98 15.00 14.31
C SER A 76 27.81 15.45 13.43
N THR A 77 27.85 15.15 12.14
CA THR A 77 26.80 15.49 11.18
C THR A 77 25.54 14.68 11.42
N VAL A 78 25.66 13.35 11.55
CA VAL A 78 24.52 12.46 11.80
C VAL A 78 23.88 12.77 13.15
N TYR A 79 24.68 13.02 14.19
CA TYR A 79 24.17 13.42 15.49
C TYR A 79 23.33 14.71 15.41
N ARG A 80 23.80 15.73 14.67
CA ARG A 80 23.05 16.97 14.45
C ARG A 80 21.72 16.72 13.74
N TYR A 81 21.69 15.84 12.73
CA TYR A 81 20.46 15.48 12.01
C TYR A 81 19.46 14.76 12.92
N ILE A 82 19.92 13.76 13.67
CA ILE A 82 19.09 13.05 14.65
C ILE A 82 18.53 14.02 15.68
N ARG A 83 19.36 14.91 16.27
CA ARG A 83 18.89 15.92 17.23
C ARG A 83 17.84 16.85 16.63
N THR A 84 18.00 17.25 15.37
CA THR A 84 17.03 18.10 14.66
C THR A 84 15.69 17.38 14.50
N LEU A 85 15.71 16.12 14.10
CA LEU A 85 14.51 15.30 13.96
C LEU A 85 13.84 14.98 15.30
N VAL A 86 14.62 14.78 16.37
CA VAL A 86 14.12 14.62 17.73
C VAL A 86 13.44 15.90 18.22
N LYS A 87 14.08 17.07 18.03
CA LYS A 87 13.47 18.36 18.35
C LYS A 87 12.17 18.59 17.56
N ALA A 88 12.11 18.11 16.32
CA ALA A 88 10.90 18.17 15.51
C ALA A 88 9.83 17.13 15.92
N GLY A 89 10.13 16.18 16.82
CA GLY A 89 9.21 15.11 17.23
C GLY A 89 9.09 13.95 16.24
N LEU A 90 9.88 13.95 15.16
CA LEU A 90 9.89 12.91 14.12
C LEU A 90 10.73 11.69 14.52
N LEU A 91 11.68 11.87 15.43
CA LEU A 91 12.39 10.78 16.11
C LEU A 91 12.21 10.93 17.63
N ALA A 92 12.36 9.83 18.35
CA ALA A 92 12.38 9.78 19.80
C ALA A 92 13.57 8.95 20.30
N SER A 93 14.13 9.30 21.46
CA SER A 93 15.16 8.51 22.12
C SER A 93 14.54 7.29 22.79
N VAL A 94 15.18 6.13 22.60
CA VAL A 94 14.85 4.86 23.24
C VAL A 94 16.15 4.30 23.83
N GLY A 95 16.41 4.64 25.09
CA GLY A 95 17.69 4.36 25.73
C GLY A 95 18.85 5.04 24.99
N ARG A 96 19.79 4.25 24.47
CA ARG A 96 20.94 4.74 23.68
C ARG A 96 20.67 4.84 22.17
N SER A 97 19.49 4.39 21.73
CA SER A 97 19.08 4.36 20.33
C SER A 97 18.00 5.41 20.07
N TYR A 98 17.66 5.57 18.80
CA TYR A 98 16.57 6.42 18.34
C TYR A 98 15.59 5.56 17.53
N GLY A 99 14.31 5.91 17.60
CA GLY A 99 13.22 5.32 16.82
C GLY A 99 12.30 6.40 16.26
N LEU A 100 11.29 6.00 15.49
CA LEU A 100 10.26 6.90 14.98
C LEU A 100 9.51 7.60 16.14
N GLY A 101 9.31 8.92 16.02
CA GLY A 101 8.72 9.75 17.06
C GLY A 101 7.20 9.94 16.93
N PRO A 102 6.53 10.40 18.01
CA PRO A 102 5.07 10.47 18.09
C PRO A 102 4.43 11.48 17.12
N ARG A 103 5.16 12.50 16.65
CA ARG A 103 4.62 13.46 15.67
C ARG A 103 4.20 12.79 14.36
N ILE A 104 4.75 11.62 14.04
CA ILE A 104 4.32 10.84 12.87
C ILE A 104 2.86 10.41 13.01
N VAL A 105 2.42 10.05 14.22
CA VAL A 105 1.02 9.68 14.51
C VAL A 105 0.11 10.89 14.39
N GLU A 106 0.53 12.04 14.91
CA GLU A 106 -0.20 13.31 14.78
C GLU A 106 -0.42 13.68 13.31
N LEU A 107 0.63 13.61 12.50
CA LEU A 107 0.58 13.92 11.07
C LEU A 107 -0.29 12.91 10.29
N ASP A 108 -0.23 11.62 10.62
CA ASP A 108 -1.11 10.61 10.01
C ASP A 108 -2.58 10.87 10.37
N GLN A 109 -2.88 11.22 11.63
CA GLN A 109 -4.23 11.57 12.06
C GLN A 109 -4.76 12.80 11.31
N GLN A 110 -3.94 13.85 11.21
CA GLN A 110 -4.29 15.03 10.42
C GLN A 110 -4.57 14.66 8.96
N MET A 111 -3.75 13.81 8.34
CA MET A 111 -3.97 13.34 6.98
C MET A 111 -5.29 12.57 6.84
N ARG A 112 -5.64 11.70 7.79
CA ARG A 112 -6.92 10.96 7.78
C ARG A 112 -8.13 11.88 7.78
N LEU A 113 -8.03 12.95 8.55
CA LEU A 113 -9.12 13.90 8.75
C LEU A 113 -9.24 14.94 7.64
N THR A 114 -8.16 15.21 6.90
CA THR A 114 -8.10 16.35 5.97
C THR A 114 -7.85 15.98 4.51
N ASP A 115 -7.33 14.78 4.20
CA ASP A 115 -7.11 14.38 2.81
C ASP A 115 -8.47 14.22 2.09
N PRO A 116 -8.71 14.95 0.98
CA PRO A 116 -9.99 14.93 0.29
C PRO A 116 -10.42 13.55 -0.18
N LEU A 117 -9.47 12.73 -0.65
CA LEU A 117 -9.77 11.41 -1.18
C LEU A 117 -10.14 10.46 -0.03
N LEU A 118 -9.41 10.49 1.08
CA LEU A 118 -9.73 9.67 2.27
C LEU A 118 -11.13 9.96 2.80
N ARG A 119 -11.50 11.24 2.90
CA ARG A 119 -12.81 11.66 3.43
C ARG A 119 -13.98 11.16 2.60
N VAL A 120 -13.87 11.23 1.26
CA VAL A 120 -14.95 10.73 0.39
C VAL A 120 -14.93 9.21 0.26
N ALA A 121 -13.77 8.58 0.41
CA ALA A 121 -13.60 7.14 0.25
C ALA A 121 -14.15 6.33 1.42
N GLN A 122 -13.90 6.74 2.66
CA GLN A 122 -14.16 5.90 3.84
C GLN A 122 -15.57 5.30 3.91
N PRO A 123 -16.68 6.08 3.79
CA PRO A 123 -18.03 5.50 3.88
C PRO A 123 -18.31 4.50 2.76
N GLN A 124 -17.81 4.80 1.55
CA GLN A 124 -18.05 4.01 0.36
C GLN A 124 -17.26 2.70 0.39
N LEU A 125 -16.01 2.74 0.86
CA LEU A 125 -15.17 1.55 1.02
C LEU A 125 -15.73 0.61 2.09
N ALA A 126 -16.24 1.15 3.21
CA ALA A 126 -16.85 0.34 4.26
C ALA A 126 -18.10 -0.41 3.75
N GLN A 127 -18.91 0.25 2.91
CA GLN A 127 -20.05 -0.37 2.25
C GLN A 127 -19.62 -1.45 1.25
N LEU A 128 -18.58 -1.20 0.46
CA LEU A 128 -18.04 -2.18 -0.49
C LEU A 128 -17.53 -3.44 0.21
N ARG A 129 -16.78 -3.30 1.31
CA ARG A 129 -16.29 -4.44 2.11
C ARG A 129 -17.43 -5.34 2.53
N ARG A 130 -18.50 -4.75 3.10
CA ARG A 130 -19.68 -5.47 3.57
C ARG A 130 -20.43 -6.14 2.41
N ARG A 131 -20.59 -5.46 1.28
CA ARG A 131 -21.32 -5.97 0.12
C ARG A 131 -20.61 -7.11 -0.59
N LEU A 132 -19.27 -7.05 -0.68
CA LEU A 132 -18.47 -7.99 -1.47
C LEU A 132 -17.78 -9.08 -0.64
N ASN A 133 -17.90 -9.01 0.70
CA ASN A 133 -17.09 -9.80 1.64
C ASN A 133 -15.61 -9.87 1.20
N ALA A 134 -15.01 -8.71 1.03
CA ALA A 134 -13.71 -8.56 0.40
C ALA A 134 -12.86 -7.52 1.13
N VAL A 135 -11.54 -7.62 1.02
CA VAL A 135 -10.64 -6.57 1.49
C VAL A 135 -10.65 -5.44 0.47
N VAL A 136 -10.88 -4.22 0.92
CA VAL A 136 -10.94 -3.05 0.03
C VAL A 136 -9.81 -2.10 0.37
N LEU A 137 -8.95 -1.83 -0.61
CA LEU A 137 -7.78 -0.98 -0.48
C LEU A 137 -7.92 0.27 -1.33
N LEU A 138 -7.54 1.39 -0.73
CA LEU A 138 -7.29 2.64 -1.44
C LEU A 138 -5.78 2.83 -1.56
N MET A 139 -5.30 2.88 -2.80
CA MET A 139 -3.87 2.91 -3.11
C MET A 139 -3.49 4.25 -3.73
N ARG A 140 -2.33 4.79 -3.35
CA ARG A 140 -1.81 6.04 -3.90
C ARG A 140 -0.40 5.84 -4.46
N LEU A 141 -0.14 6.44 -5.61
CA LEU A 141 1.21 6.50 -6.17
C LEU A 141 2.01 7.57 -5.42
N PHE A 142 3.17 7.18 -4.91
CA PHE A 142 4.13 8.06 -4.24
C PHE A 142 5.52 7.79 -4.79
N HIS A 143 6.01 8.68 -5.67
CA HIS A 143 7.21 8.41 -6.47
C HIS A 143 7.06 7.04 -7.16
N ASP A 144 8.08 6.19 -7.14
CA ASP A 144 8.04 4.84 -7.71
C ASP A 144 7.63 3.78 -6.68
N ARG A 145 6.73 4.17 -5.77
CA ARG A 145 6.08 3.28 -4.80
C ARG A 145 4.57 3.47 -4.87
N ILE A 146 3.84 2.42 -4.59
CA ILE A 146 2.39 2.47 -4.46
C ILE A 146 2.05 2.09 -3.03
N ILE A 147 1.41 2.98 -2.31
CA ILE A 147 1.20 2.88 -0.86
C ILE A 147 -0.29 2.72 -0.58
N CYS A 148 -0.65 1.80 0.31
CA CYS A 148 -1.98 1.69 0.86
C CYS A 148 -2.25 2.88 1.77
N ILE A 149 -3.16 3.76 1.38
CA ILE A 149 -3.55 4.91 2.20
C ILE A 149 -4.81 4.62 3.00
N HIS A 150 -5.68 3.70 2.61
CA HIS A 150 -6.81 3.26 3.43
C HIS A 150 -7.12 1.80 3.16
N GLU A 151 -7.59 1.10 4.18
CA GLU A 151 -8.00 -0.30 4.10
C GLU A 151 -9.27 -0.51 4.90
N GLU A 152 -10.22 -1.21 4.29
CA GLU A 152 -11.37 -1.80 4.96
C GLU A 152 -11.19 -3.31 4.94
N TRP A 153 -11.02 -3.88 6.14
CA TRP A 153 -10.63 -5.26 6.34
C TRP A 153 -11.37 -5.88 7.53
N ASP A 154 -11.56 -7.20 7.49
CA ASP A 154 -12.14 -8.01 8.55
C ASP A 154 -11.64 -9.45 8.38
N GLU A 155 -11.46 -10.19 9.48
CA GLU A 155 -10.96 -11.57 9.49
C GLU A 155 -11.82 -12.50 8.62
N ARG A 156 -13.12 -12.23 8.54
CA ARG A 156 -14.09 -13.00 7.74
C ARG A 156 -13.84 -12.99 6.22
N THR A 157 -12.99 -12.08 5.75
CA THR A 157 -12.62 -11.98 4.32
C THR A 157 -11.69 -13.11 3.87
N GLY A 158 -11.03 -13.81 4.80
CA GLY A 158 -10.08 -14.89 4.48
C GLY A 158 -8.79 -14.42 3.78
N VAL A 159 -8.54 -13.11 3.73
CA VAL A 159 -7.33 -12.50 3.19
C VAL A 159 -6.67 -11.71 4.32
N PRO A 160 -5.35 -11.80 4.56
CA PRO A 160 -4.67 -10.97 5.55
C PRO A 160 -4.74 -9.48 5.25
N ALA A 161 -4.77 -8.65 6.29
CA ALA A 161 -4.70 -7.20 6.14
C ALA A 161 -3.42 -6.78 5.40
N ALA A 162 -3.58 -5.87 4.43
CA ALA A 162 -2.47 -5.21 3.76
C ALA A 162 -1.76 -4.26 4.73
N GLY A 163 -2.51 -3.44 5.46
CA GLY A 163 -2.04 -2.42 6.37
C GLY A 163 -1.81 -1.07 5.68
N ARG A 164 -2.33 0.00 6.30
CA ARG A 164 -2.05 1.38 5.87
C ARG A 164 -0.56 1.72 6.01
N GLY A 165 -0.06 2.54 5.09
CA GLY A 165 1.35 2.92 5.00
C GLY A 165 2.23 1.88 4.30
N ARG A 166 1.69 0.70 3.99
CA ARG A 166 2.44 -0.37 3.33
C ARG A 166 2.54 -0.16 1.83
N ALA A 167 3.74 -0.35 1.29
CA ALA A 167 3.98 -0.37 -0.15
C ALA A 167 3.66 -1.75 -0.75
N VAL A 168 3.11 -1.77 -1.97
CA VAL A 168 2.92 -2.99 -2.76
C VAL A 168 3.99 -3.12 -3.85
N ALA A 169 4.12 -4.33 -4.40
CA ALA A 169 5.05 -4.62 -5.49
C ALA A 169 4.78 -3.75 -6.72
N PHE A 170 5.74 -2.93 -7.14
CA PHE A 170 5.51 -1.85 -8.10
C PHE A 170 5.17 -2.31 -9.53
N PHE A 171 5.57 -3.51 -9.94
CA PHE A 171 5.31 -4.07 -11.28
C PHE A 171 4.33 -5.25 -11.27
N ARG A 172 3.89 -5.73 -10.09
CA ARG A 172 3.05 -6.94 -9.97
C ARG A 172 1.70 -6.63 -9.34
N GLY A 173 0.68 -7.42 -9.69
CA GLY A 173 -0.68 -7.30 -9.19
C GLY A 173 -1.52 -6.24 -9.89
N ALA A 174 -2.83 -6.30 -9.64
CA ALA A 174 -3.80 -5.46 -10.33
C ALA A 174 -3.61 -3.96 -10.06
N THR A 175 -3.40 -3.59 -8.79
CA THR A 175 -3.13 -2.20 -8.38
C THR A 175 -2.04 -1.56 -9.23
N SER A 176 -0.90 -2.23 -9.32
CA SER A 176 0.29 -1.71 -9.98
C SER A 176 0.10 -1.57 -11.48
N LYS A 177 -0.45 -2.60 -12.13
CA LYS A 177 -0.71 -2.58 -13.57
C LYS A 177 -1.68 -1.46 -13.96
N VAL A 178 -2.73 -1.24 -13.16
CA VAL A 178 -3.69 -0.14 -13.37
C VAL A 178 -3.04 1.22 -13.18
N ILE A 179 -2.23 1.40 -12.15
CA ILE A 179 -1.55 2.67 -11.91
C ILE A 179 -0.55 2.98 -13.03
N LEU A 180 0.30 2.00 -13.37
CA LEU A 180 1.30 2.12 -14.45
C LEU A 180 0.64 2.44 -15.80
N ALA A 181 -0.49 1.81 -16.11
CA ALA A 181 -1.20 2.01 -17.38
C ALA A 181 -1.62 3.48 -17.65
N HIS A 182 -1.72 4.30 -16.61
CA HIS A 182 -2.13 5.69 -16.70
C HIS A 182 -0.99 6.68 -16.44
N LEU A 183 0.26 6.20 -16.33
CA LEU A 183 1.42 7.09 -16.24
C LEU A 183 1.77 7.73 -17.59
N PRO A 184 2.36 8.94 -17.58
CA PRO A 184 2.87 9.55 -18.80
C PRO A 184 3.92 8.66 -19.49
N THR A 185 3.90 8.61 -20.82
CA THR A 185 4.81 7.77 -21.62
C THR A 185 6.29 8.03 -21.31
N ARG A 186 6.68 9.28 -21.05
CA ARG A 186 8.05 9.62 -20.64
C ARG A 186 8.45 8.91 -19.35
N ARG A 187 7.54 8.83 -18.38
CA ARG A 187 7.78 8.15 -17.11
C ARG A 187 7.84 6.64 -17.30
N LEU A 188 6.97 6.07 -18.14
CA LEU A 188 7.03 4.64 -18.49
C LEU A 188 8.35 4.27 -19.16
N LYS A 189 8.85 5.08 -20.09
CA LYS A 189 10.17 4.86 -20.73
C LYS A 189 11.29 4.85 -19.68
N SER A 190 11.30 5.82 -18.79
CA SER A 190 12.30 5.87 -17.70
C SER A 190 12.22 4.64 -16.79
N LEU A 191 11.01 4.20 -16.42
CA LEU A 191 10.82 3.00 -15.61
C LEU A 191 11.32 1.75 -16.32
N TYR A 192 11.05 1.62 -17.62
CA TYR A 192 11.53 0.47 -18.40
C TYR A 192 13.05 0.44 -18.48
N LEU A 193 13.70 1.57 -18.78
CA LEU A 193 15.16 1.65 -18.85
C LEU A 193 15.84 1.29 -17.53
N ASN A 194 15.25 1.69 -16.40
CA ASN A 194 15.83 1.47 -15.08
C ASN A 194 15.48 0.10 -14.47
N HIS A 195 14.39 -0.56 -14.93
CA HIS A 195 13.83 -1.75 -14.28
C HIS A 195 13.41 -2.86 -15.25
N ALA A 196 13.99 -2.93 -16.45
CA ALA A 196 13.63 -3.93 -17.47
C ALA A 196 13.59 -5.37 -16.94
N ARG A 197 14.57 -5.74 -16.09
CA ARG A 197 14.64 -7.08 -15.47
C ARG A 197 13.45 -7.37 -14.56
N ASP A 198 13.05 -6.40 -13.74
CA ASP A 198 11.93 -6.58 -12.80
C ASP A 198 10.58 -6.59 -13.53
N ILE A 199 10.46 -5.79 -14.60
CA ILE A 199 9.29 -5.76 -15.48
C ILE A 199 9.12 -7.11 -16.19
N ALA A 200 10.20 -7.67 -16.72
CA ALA A 200 10.17 -8.99 -17.36
C ALA A 200 9.79 -10.09 -16.35
N LYS A 201 10.39 -10.09 -15.15
CA LYS A 201 10.02 -11.01 -14.06
C LYS A 201 8.56 -10.86 -13.59
N ALA A 202 7.98 -9.68 -13.76
CA ALA A 202 6.58 -9.41 -13.46
C ALA A 202 5.63 -9.79 -14.61
N CYS A 203 6.14 -10.42 -15.68
CA CYS A 203 5.39 -10.81 -16.88
C CYS A 203 4.68 -9.61 -17.54
N LEU A 204 5.24 -8.40 -17.41
CA LEU A 204 4.67 -7.21 -18.04
C LEU A 204 5.22 -6.96 -19.45
N GLY A 205 6.24 -7.70 -19.86
CA GLY A 205 6.86 -7.61 -21.18
C GLY A 205 8.39 -7.64 -21.07
N ASP A 206 9.04 -8.30 -22.02
CA ASP A 206 10.49 -8.39 -22.16
C ASP A 206 11.08 -7.26 -23.01
N SER A 207 10.28 -6.66 -23.90
CA SER A 207 10.62 -5.51 -24.73
C SER A 207 9.81 -4.26 -24.35
N TRP A 208 10.31 -3.08 -24.73
CA TRP A 208 9.57 -1.82 -24.57
C TRP A 208 8.18 -1.88 -25.23
N ASN A 209 8.10 -2.45 -26.43
CA ASN A 209 6.84 -2.55 -27.18
C ASN A 209 5.85 -3.49 -26.48
N ALA A 210 6.30 -4.64 -25.96
CA ALA A 210 5.48 -5.54 -25.18
C ALA A 210 4.99 -4.87 -23.88
N PHE A 211 5.89 -4.21 -23.15
CA PHE A 211 5.57 -3.46 -21.93
C PHE A 211 4.52 -2.37 -22.16
N ALA A 212 4.76 -1.51 -23.16
CA ALA A 212 3.84 -0.44 -23.50
C ALA A 212 2.51 -0.97 -24.06
N GLY A 213 2.53 -2.07 -24.82
CA GLY A 213 1.34 -2.73 -25.36
C GLY A 213 0.44 -3.29 -24.26
N ASN A 214 1.01 -4.06 -23.33
CA ASN A 214 0.28 -4.63 -22.19
C ASN A 214 -0.39 -3.55 -21.33
N LEU A 215 0.35 -2.47 -21.04
CA LEU A 215 -0.20 -1.33 -20.29
C LEU A 215 -1.27 -0.56 -21.07
N ARG A 216 -1.16 -0.47 -22.40
CA ARG A 216 -2.18 0.13 -23.26
C ARG A 216 -3.48 -0.65 -23.21
N ASP A 217 -3.41 -1.98 -23.19
CA ASP A 217 -4.60 -2.83 -23.06
C ASP A 217 -5.29 -2.67 -21.70
N VAL A 218 -4.51 -2.55 -20.62
CA VAL A 218 -5.05 -2.22 -19.28
C VAL A 218 -5.73 -0.85 -19.29
N ARG A 219 -5.09 0.17 -19.90
CA ARG A 219 -5.66 1.51 -20.03
C ARG A 219 -6.98 1.50 -20.83
N ARG A 220 -7.04 0.78 -21.94
CA ARG A 220 -8.25 0.65 -22.78
C ARG A 220 -9.41 0.02 -22.02
N ARG A 221 -9.14 -1.01 -21.21
CA ARG A 221 -10.17 -1.67 -20.37
C ARG A 221 -10.63 -0.78 -19.21
N GLY A 222 -9.73 0.03 -18.67
CA GLY A 222 -10.00 0.88 -17.50
C GLY A 222 -10.02 0.10 -16.18
N TYR A 223 -9.51 -1.12 -16.15
CA TYR A 223 -9.35 -1.96 -14.96
C TYR A 223 -8.33 -3.09 -15.24
N HIS A 224 -7.90 -3.77 -14.18
CA HIS A 224 -7.18 -5.03 -14.29
C HIS A 224 -7.71 -6.02 -13.26
N ILE A 225 -7.73 -7.29 -13.62
CA ILE A 225 -7.99 -8.39 -12.69
C ILE A 225 -6.74 -9.27 -12.67
N SER A 226 -6.16 -9.45 -11.50
CA SER A 226 -4.99 -10.31 -11.34
C SER A 226 -5.36 -11.79 -11.50
N GLU A 227 -4.36 -12.59 -11.83
CA GLU A 227 -4.49 -14.04 -11.71
C GLU A 227 -4.65 -14.44 -10.25
N VAL A 228 -5.33 -15.56 -10.01
CA VAL A 228 -5.43 -16.16 -8.67
C VAL A 228 -4.04 -16.64 -8.27
N GLY A 229 -3.54 -16.24 -7.10
CA GLY A 229 -2.21 -16.62 -6.68
C GLY A 229 -1.09 -15.67 -7.11
N GLU A 230 -1.37 -14.63 -7.92
CA GLU A 230 -0.30 -13.76 -8.47
C GLU A 230 0.55 -13.11 -7.37
N LEU A 231 -0.09 -12.65 -6.29
CA LEU A 231 0.59 -12.07 -5.13
C LEU A 231 0.45 -12.92 -3.87
N MET A 232 -0.65 -13.68 -3.75
CA MET A 232 -0.96 -14.50 -2.58
C MET A 232 -1.80 -15.69 -3.03
N THR A 233 -1.40 -16.89 -2.63
CA THR A 233 -2.08 -18.15 -2.93
C THR A 233 -3.57 -18.06 -2.59
N GLY A 234 -4.44 -18.47 -3.53
CA GLY A 234 -5.89 -18.46 -3.34
C GLY A 234 -6.55 -17.08 -3.41
N VAL A 235 -5.79 -16.00 -3.68
CA VAL A 235 -6.33 -14.64 -3.75
C VAL A 235 -6.21 -14.07 -5.15
N PHE A 236 -7.28 -13.43 -5.62
CA PHE A 236 -7.24 -12.54 -6.78
C PHE A 236 -7.64 -11.13 -6.39
N SER A 237 -7.33 -10.17 -7.27
CA SER A 237 -7.61 -8.76 -7.03
C SER A 237 -8.18 -8.09 -8.26
N ILE A 238 -9.12 -7.16 -8.04
CA ILE A 238 -9.68 -6.28 -9.06
C ILE A 238 -9.24 -4.87 -8.72
N ALA A 239 -8.56 -4.19 -9.64
CA ALA A 239 -8.17 -2.79 -9.47
C ALA A 239 -8.80 -1.90 -10.55
N VAL A 240 -9.24 -0.72 -10.14
CA VAL A 240 -9.81 0.33 -11.00
C VAL A 240 -9.13 1.66 -10.66
N PRO A 241 -8.71 2.45 -11.67
CA PRO A 241 -8.03 3.72 -11.43
C PRO A 241 -8.98 4.76 -10.84
N ILE A 242 -8.41 5.66 -10.04
CA ILE A 242 -9.09 6.87 -9.55
C ILE A 242 -8.36 8.07 -10.14
N PHE A 243 -9.13 9.02 -10.68
CA PHE A 243 -8.60 10.20 -11.38
C PHE A 243 -8.92 11.49 -10.64
N SER A 244 -8.06 12.49 -10.82
CA SER A 244 -8.36 13.90 -10.50
C SER A 244 -9.27 14.53 -11.57
N GLY A 245 -9.71 15.78 -11.34
CA GLY A 245 -10.48 16.56 -12.31
C GLY A 245 -9.77 16.71 -13.66
N ASP A 246 -8.44 16.85 -13.64
CA ASP A 246 -7.56 16.93 -14.82
C ASP A 246 -7.29 15.57 -15.50
N GLN A 247 -8.02 14.51 -15.14
CA GLN A 247 -7.82 13.14 -15.66
C GLN A 247 -6.41 12.55 -15.36
N LYS A 248 -5.71 13.08 -14.35
CA LYS A 248 -4.46 12.49 -13.86
C LYS A 248 -4.78 11.39 -12.88
N ILE A 249 -4.07 10.26 -12.98
CA ILE A 249 -4.23 9.19 -12.00
C ILE A 249 -3.72 9.63 -10.63
N ILE A 250 -4.58 9.55 -9.62
CA ILE A 250 -4.22 9.86 -8.23
C ILE A 250 -4.07 8.59 -7.38
N GLY A 251 -4.64 7.48 -7.84
CA GLY A 251 -4.59 6.22 -7.12
C GLY A 251 -5.42 5.12 -7.78
N SER A 252 -5.73 4.08 -7.01
CA SER A 252 -6.66 3.04 -7.42
C SER A 252 -7.53 2.57 -6.26
N LEU A 253 -8.73 2.11 -6.60
CA LEU A 253 -9.55 1.28 -5.73
C LEU A 253 -9.26 -0.18 -6.06
N THR A 254 -8.84 -0.96 -5.07
CA THR A 254 -8.50 -2.38 -5.26
C THR A 254 -9.31 -3.23 -4.31
N VAL A 255 -9.91 -4.30 -4.81
CA VAL A 255 -10.62 -5.30 -4.02
C VAL A 255 -9.88 -6.63 -4.09
N LEU A 256 -9.67 -7.28 -2.95
CA LEU A 256 -9.03 -8.59 -2.84
C LEU A 256 -10.04 -9.60 -2.30
N GLN A 257 -10.14 -10.75 -2.96
CA GLN A 257 -11.04 -11.83 -2.58
C GLN A 257 -10.29 -13.15 -2.56
N CYS A 258 -10.57 -13.94 -1.52
CA CYS A 258 -10.15 -15.33 -1.45
C CYS A 258 -11.10 -16.19 -2.30
N THR A 259 -10.55 -17.14 -3.06
CA THR A 259 -11.31 -18.13 -3.83
C THR A 259 -10.77 -19.52 -3.57
N THR A 260 -11.68 -20.48 -3.37
CA THR A 260 -11.38 -21.90 -3.18
C THR A 260 -11.57 -22.73 -4.46
N GLY A 261 -11.84 -22.10 -5.61
CA GLY A 261 -12.08 -22.79 -6.89
C GLY A 261 -11.83 -21.96 -8.16
N LYS A 262 -12.10 -22.55 -9.34
CA LYS A 262 -12.05 -21.86 -10.65
C LYS A 262 -13.12 -20.77 -10.70
N ARG A 263 -12.75 -19.57 -11.18
CA ARG A 263 -13.69 -18.44 -11.39
C ARG A 263 -14.89 -18.85 -12.23
N SER A 264 -16.08 -18.42 -11.80
CA SER A 264 -17.33 -18.60 -12.55
C SER A 264 -17.77 -17.27 -13.16
N ARG A 265 -18.64 -17.32 -14.18
CA ARG A 265 -19.17 -16.14 -14.89
C ARG A 265 -19.90 -15.14 -13.97
N SER A 266 -20.32 -15.57 -12.78
CA SER A 266 -20.85 -14.74 -11.68
C SER A 266 -19.83 -13.73 -11.10
N ASP A 267 -18.54 -13.85 -11.45
CA ASP A 267 -17.47 -12.91 -11.06
C ASP A 267 -17.48 -11.56 -11.80
N GLU A 268 -18.44 -11.33 -12.71
CA GLU A 268 -18.63 -10.04 -13.39
C GLU A 268 -19.33 -8.99 -12.51
N LEU A 269 -20.12 -9.42 -11.52
CA LEU A 269 -20.83 -8.55 -10.57
C LEU A 269 -19.88 -7.71 -9.68
N PRO A 270 -18.79 -8.27 -9.11
CA PRO A 270 -17.78 -7.49 -8.40
C PRO A 270 -17.17 -6.35 -9.22
N LEU A 271 -16.83 -6.60 -10.49
CA LEU A 271 -16.17 -5.59 -11.33
C LEU A 271 -17.08 -4.38 -11.57
N ALA A 272 -18.34 -4.59 -11.91
CA ALA A 272 -19.28 -3.49 -12.16
C ALA A 272 -19.45 -2.61 -10.92
N VAL A 273 -19.56 -3.23 -9.73
CA VAL A 273 -19.68 -2.52 -8.45
C VAL A 273 -18.41 -1.73 -8.14
N VAL A 274 -17.23 -2.32 -8.30
CA VAL A 274 -15.94 -1.64 -8.05
C VAL A 274 -15.71 -0.50 -9.04
N ARG A 275 -16.04 -0.70 -10.33
CA ARG A 275 -15.94 0.35 -11.35
C ARG A 275 -16.85 1.53 -11.05
N LYS A 276 -18.10 1.27 -10.69
CA LYS A 276 -19.04 2.33 -10.28
C LYS A 276 -18.48 3.09 -9.10
N ALA A 277 -18.00 2.39 -8.06
CA ALA A 277 -17.49 3.03 -6.88
C ALA A 277 -16.24 3.90 -7.15
N ALA A 278 -15.27 3.41 -7.92
CA ALA A 278 -14.10 4.20 -8.31
C ALA A 278 -14.46 5.44 -9.16
N GLY A 279 -15.48 5.32 -10.02
CA GLY A 279 -16.02 6.44 -10.79
C GLY A 279 -16.70 7.49 -9.91
N ASP A 280 -17.50 7.06 -8.93
CA ASP A 280 -18.15 7.92 -7.95
C ASP A 280 -17.08 8.65 -7.09
N LEU A 281 -16.01 7.95 -6.67
CA LEU A 281 -14.88 8.55 -5.96
C LEU A 281 -14.13 9.58 -6.80
N SER A 282 -13.88 9.30 -8.08
CA SER A 282 -13.20 10.24 -8.99
C SER A 282 -14.03 11.51 -9.17
N LYS A 283 -15.36 11.38 -9.32
CA LYS A 283 -16.28 12.52 -9.41
C LYS A 283 -16.31 13.34 -8.12
N ALA A 284 -16.40 12.66 -6.97
CA ALA A 284 -16.43 13.32 -5.66
C ALA A 284 -15.12 14.07 -5.39
N TYR A 285 -13.97 13.46 -5.72
CA TYR A 285 -12.67 14.11 -5.59
C TYR A 285 -12.53 15.33 -6.51
N ALA A 286 -12.90 15.19 -7.80
CA ALA A 286 -12.87 16.29 -8.76
C ALA A 286 -13.78 17.46 -8.35
N ALA A 287 -14.92 17.18 -7.71
CA ALA A 287 -15.81 18.22 -7.17
C ALA A 287 -15.13 19.02 -6.04
N ILE A 288 -14.35 18.35 -5.17
CA ILE A 288 -13.59 19.03 -4.10
C ILE A 288 -12.45 19.84 -4.69
N GLU A 289 -11.70 19.28 -5.64
CA GLU A 289 -10.58 19.95 -6.30
C GLU A 289 -11.01 21.22 -7.03
N SER A 290 -12.18 21.19 -7.67
CA SER A 290 -12.78 22.34 -8.37
C SER A 290 -13.51 23.33 -7.45
N GLY A 291 -13.52 23.11 -6.13
CA GLY A 291 -14.22 23.97 -5.16
C GLY A 291 -15.75 23.92 -5.26
N ARG A 292 -16.32 22.96 -6.00
CA ARG A 292 -17.77 22.82 -6.24
C ARG A 292 -18.50 22.11 -5.10
N THR A 293 -17.78 21.35 -4.28
CA THR A 293 -18.32 20.82 -3.02
C THR A 293 -17.84 21.66 -1.84
N PRO A 294 -18.69 21.86 -0.82
CA PRO A 294 -18.28 22.53 0.39
C PRO A 294 -17.45 21.56 1.26
N ASP A 295 -16.24 21.21 0.82
CA ASP A 295 -15.14 21.09 1.78
C ASP A 295 -14.75 22.52 2.19
N THR A 296 -15.73 23.21 2.77
CA THR A 296 -15.64 24.62 3.08
C THR A 296 -14.59 24.77 4.16
N LYS A 297 -13.80 25.82 4.06
CA LYS A 297 -12.98 26.36 5.14
C LYS A 297 -13.70 26.28 6.50
N LEU A 298 -15.02 26.47 6.52
CA LEU A 298 -15.91 26.32 7.67
C LEU A 298 -15.97 24.90 8.26
N ALA A 299 -16.12 23.84 7.44
CA ALA A 299 -16.10 22.46 7.92
C ALA A 299 -14.75 22.09 8.55
N ARG A 300 -13.64 22.54 7.93
CA ARG A 300 -12.28 22.36 8.48
C ARG A 300 -12.07 23.16 9.76
N GLN A 301 -12.61 24.38 9.85
CA GLN A 301 -12.57 25.20 11.06
C GLN A 301 -13.41 24.59 12.19
N LYS A 302 -14.59 24.04 11.88
CA LYS A 302 -15.41 23.32 12.87
C LYS A 302 -14.68 22.08 13.41
N LEU A 303 -14.10 21.27 12.52
CA LEU A 303 -13.30 20.11 12.92
C LEU A 303 -12.07 20.53 13.75
N ALA A 304 -11.37 21.59 13.36
CA ALA A 304 -10.24 22.11 14.11
C ALA A 304 -10.64 22.60 15.52
N ARG A 305 -11.81 23.24 15.66
CA ARG A 305 -12.36 23.63 16.97
C ARG A 305 -12.71 22.42 17.83
N GLN A 306 -13.40 21.43 17.27
CA GLN A 306 -13.76 20.19 17.96
C GLN A 306 -12.53 19.40 18.45
N LEU A 307 -11.44 19.41 17.69
CA LEU A 307 -10.19 18.72 18.06
C LEU A 307 -9.29 19.54 18.99
N ALA A 308 -9.54 20.84 19.13
CA ALA A 308 -8.80 21.73 20.03
C ALA A 308 -9.41 21.77 21.44
N GLU A 309 -10.61 21.22 21.63
CA GLU A 309 -11.17 21.00 22.96
C GLU A 309 -10.38 19.89 23.67
N PRO A 310 -9.85 20.12 24.88
CA PRO A 310 -9.19 19.08 25.64
C PRO A 310 -10.19 17.95 25.93
N LEU A 311 -9.72 16.71 25.78
CA LEU A 311 -10.47 15.48 26.10
C LEU A 311 -10.90 15.44 27.57
#